data_AF-A0AAW2JTK4-F1
#
_entry.id   AF-A0AAW2JTK4-F1
#
_cell.length_a   1.000
_cell.length_b   1.000
_cell.length_c   1.000
_cell.angle_alpha   90.00
_cell.angle_beta   90.00
_cell.angle_gamma   90.00
#
_symmetry.space_group_name_H-M   'P 1'
#
loop_
_entity.id
_entity.type
_entity.pdbx_description
1 polymer ?
#
loop_
_entity_poly.entity_id
_entity_poly.type
_entity_poly.pdbx_seq_one_letter_code
_entity_poly.pdbx_strand_id
1 'polypeptide(L)' 'MKQRIELVDEANKTLIYNVIGGNIMKYYKSYKSITSVSDKQGDSDGDGDGALVKCRVEFEKAAVEQQVPDPNS' A
#
# COMPACT_ATOMS: atom_id res chain seq x y z
N MET A 1 12.51 8.17 3.66
CA MET A 1 11.20 7.86 3.03
C MET A 1 10.22 8.96 3.44
N LYS A 2 9.42 9.49 2.50
CA LYS A 2 8.46 10.58 2.76
C LYS A 2 7.06 10.10 2.40
N GLN A 3 6.10 10.34 3.27
CA GLN A 3 4.71 9.90 3.12
C GLN A 3 3.73 11.01 3.48
N ARG A 4 2.50 10.91 2.98
CA ARG A 4 1.36 11.78 3.27
C ARG A 4 0.19 10.91 3.72
N ILE A 5 -0.44 11.27 4.83
CA ILE A 5 -1.70 10.67 5.27
C ILE A 5 -2.82 11.21 4.36
N GLU A 6 -3.63 10.32 3.81
CA GLU A 6 -4.79 10.70 2.99
C GLU A 6 -6.10 10.60 3.78
N LEU A 7 -6.24 9.56 4.60
CA LEU A 7 -7.43 9.30 5.39
C LEU A 7 -7.04 8.64 6.71
N VAL A 8 -7.63 9.13 7.79
CA VAL A 8 -7.74 8.44 9.07
C VAL A 8 -9.22 8.30 9.35
N ASP A 9 -9.70 7.07 9.37
CA ASP A 9 -11.08 6.73 9.70
C ASP A 9 -11.06 5.87 10.96
N GLU A 10 -11.29 6.51 12.11
CA GLU A 10 -11.26 5.85 13.41
C GLU A 10 -12.43 4.88 13.58
N ALA A 11 -13.60 5.21 13.01
CA ALA A 11 -14.80 4.38 13.10
C ALA A 11 -14.60 3.03 12.40
N ASN A 12 -13.98 3.05 11.22
CA ASN A 12 -13.65 1.84 10.46
C ASN A 12 -12.22 1.33 10.71
N LYS A 13 -11.50 1.89 11.71
CA LYS A 13 -10.10 1.58 12.04
C LYS A 13 -9.21 1.48 10.78
N THR A 14 -9.38 2.44 9.87
CA THR A 14 -8.75 2.45 8.55
C THR A 14 -7.79 3.63 8.41
N LEU A 15 -6.59 3.35 7.91
CA LEU A 15 -5.55 4.33 7.59
C LEU A 15 -5.17 4.19 6.12
N ILE A 16 -5.16 5.32 5.40
CA ILE A 16 -4.65 5.41 4.03
C ILE A 16 -3.50 6.40 4.00
N TYR A 17 -2.36 5.98 3.46
CA TYR A 17 -1.24 6.86 3.20
C TYR A 17 -0.66 6.66 1.81
N ASN A 18 -0.13 7.74 1.25
CA ASN A 18 0.58 7.77 0.00
C ASN A 18 2.07 8.02 0.22
N VAL A 19 2.91 7.27 -0.48
CA VAL A 19 4.34 7.53 -0.51
C VAL A 19 4.62 8.59 -1.58
N ILE A 20 5.31 9.65 -1.16
CA ILE A 20 5.58 10.82 -2.00
C ILE A 20 7.08 11.10 -2.16
N GLY A 21 7.94 10.21 -1.67
CA GLY A 21 9.38 10.34 -1.85
C GLY A 21 10.20 9.22 -1.22
N GLY A 22 11.38 8.98 -1.78
CA GLY A 22 12.30 7.91 -1.39
C GLY A 22 12.62 6.98 -2.56
N ASN A 23 13.45 5.97 -2.32
CA ASN A 23 13.91 5.08 -3.39
C ASN A 23 12.79 4.27 -4.06
N ILE A 24 11.69 4.00 -3.35
CA ILE A 24 10.52 3.30 -3.92
C ILE A 24 9.90 4.06 -5.09
N MET A 25 9.94 5.39 -5.05
CA MET A 25 9.44 6.28 -6.10
C MET A 25 10.23 6.20 -7.41
N LYS A 26 11.41 5.55 -7.42
CA LYS A 26 12.15 5.24 -8.65
C LYS A 26 11.47 4.16 -9.49
N TYR A 27 10.66 3.32 -8.86
CA TYR A 27 10.02 2.16 -9.48
C TYR A 27 8.51 2.35 -9.66
N TYR A 28 7.91 3.31 -8.95
CA TYR A 28 6.48 3.54 -8.93
C TYR A 28 6.17 5.04 -9.08
N LYS A 29 5.25 5.37 -9.98
CA LYS A 29 4.69 6.74 -10.10
C LYS A 29 3.79 7.05 -8.92
N SER A 30 3.05 6.06 -8.44
CA SER A 30 2.19 6.17 -7.27
C SER A 30 2.30 4.90 -6.41
N TYR A 31 2.24 5.08 -5.10
CA TYR A 31 2.24 3.99 -4.15
C TYR A 31 1.38 4.38 -2.95
N LYS A 32 0.21 3.74 -2.85
CA LYS A 32 -0.79 3.94 -1.81
C LYS A 32 -0.92 2.69 -0.96
N SER A 33 -0.80 2.85 0.35
CA SER A 33 -1.08 1.78 1.29
C SER A 33 -2.42 2.05 1.98
N ILE A 34 -3.23 1.01 2.09
CA ILE A 34 -4.53 1.04 2.72
C ILE A 34 -4.54 -0.10 3.75
N THR A 35 -4.61 0.27 5.01
CA THR A 35 -4.62 -0.65 6.14
C THR A 35 -5.92 -0.50 6.89
N SER A 36 -6.58 -1.62 7.18
CA SER A 36 -7.78 -1.67 8.01
C SER A 36 -7.64 -2.76 9.06
N VAL A 37 -8.20 -2.52 10.24
CA VAL A 37 -8.16 -3.46 11.37
C VAL A 37 -9.59 -3.83 11.74
N SER A 38 -9.87 -5.13 11.81
CA SER A 38 -11.11 -5.65 12.37
C SER A 38 -10.79 -6.61 13.50
N ASP A 39 -11.78 -6.94 14.31
CA ASP A 39 -11.61 -8.00 15.31
C ASP A 39 -11.48 -9.35 14.58
N LYS A 40 -10.66 -10.26 15.11
CA LYS A 40 -10.54 -11.61 14.55
C LYS A 40 -11.83 -12.37 14.90
N GLN A 41 -12.53 -12.90 13.89
CA GLN A 41 -13.63 -13.83 14.16
C GLN A 41 -13.05 -15.15 14.66
N GLY A 42 -13.68 -15.72 15.69
CA GLY A 42 -13.29 -17.02 16.24
C GLY A 42 -13.26 -18.08 15.15
N ASP A 43 -12.25 -18.95 15.21
CA ASP A 43 -12.20 -20.17 14.40
C ASP A 43 -13.05 -21.28 15.05
N SER A 44 -13.09 -22.44 14.40
CA SER A 44 -13.84 -23.62 14.87
C SER A 44 -13.42 -24.10 16.26
N ASP A 45 -12.25 -23.69 16.73
CA ASP A 45 -11.67 -24.09 18.01
C ASP A 45 -11.97 -23.06 19.12
N GLY A 46 -12.74 -22.02 18.79
CA GLY A 46 -13.25 -21.03 19.76
C GLY A 46 -12.27 -19.91 20.09
N ASP A 47 -11.15 -19.78 19.36
CA ASP A 47 -10.14 -18.77 19.65
C ASP A 47 -10.44 -17.46 18.90
N GLY A 48 -11.24 -16.61 19.55
CA GLY A 48 -11.72 -15.32 19.02
C GLY A 48 -10.95 -14.08 19.48
N ASP A 49 -9.91 -14.24 20.30
CA ASP A 49 -9.14 -13.12 20.82
C ASP A 49 -8.09 -12.67 19.78
N GLY A 50 -8.18 -11.41 19.34
CA GLY A 50 -7.19 -10.77 18.50
C GLY A 50 -7.75 -9.85 17.43
N ALA A 51 -6.87 -9.37 16.56
CA ALA A 51 -7.21 -8.48 15.47
C ALA A 51 -6.79 -9.08 14.11
N LEU A 52 -7.65 -8.94 13.11
CA LEU A 52 -7.33 -9.19 11.72
C LEU A 52 -6.92 -7.88 11.05
N VAL A 53 -5.67 -7.80 10.64
CA VAL A 53 -5.15 -6.65 9.87
C VAL A 53 -5.23 -6.99 8.38
N LYS A 54 -5.95 -6.18 7.61
CA LYS A 54 -5.96 -6.25 6.14
C LYS A 54 -5.14 -5.08 5.58
N CYS A 55 -4.06 -5.41 4.88
CA CYS A 55 -3.24 -4.45 4.15
C CYS A 55 -3.40 -4.68 2.64
N ARG A 56 -3.72 -3.62 1.90
CA ARG A 56 -3.65 -3.61 0.43
C ARG A 56 -2.80 -2.45 -0.04
N VAL A 57 -2.17 -2.63 -1.19
CA VAL A 57 -1.37 -1.59 -1.85
C VAL A 57 -1.93 -1.36 -3.24
N GLU A 58 -2.21 -0.11 -3.56
CA GLU A 58 -2.52 0.35 -4.91
C GLU A 58 -1.32 1.11 -5.45
N PHE A 59 -0.80 0.71 -6.61
CA PHE A 59 0.40 1.31 -7.17
C PHE A 59 0.34 1.39 -8.69
N GLU A 60 1.05 2.37 -9.23
CA GLU A 60 1.34 2.48 -10.66
C GLU A 60 2.85 2.36 -10.85
N LYS A 61 3.28 1.38 -11.66
CA LYS A 61 4.70 1.22 -11.98
C LYS A 61 5.20 2.44 -12.76
N ALA A 62 6.41 2.89 -12.48
CA ALA A 62 7.13 3.73 -13.41
C ALA A 62 7.34 2.93 -14.71
N ALA A 63 7.25 3.60 -15.86
CA ALA A 63 7.76 2.97 -17.07
C ALA A 63 9.21 2.60 -16.78
N VAL A 64 9.58 1.33 -16.95
CA VAL A 64 10.99 1.03 -17.15
C VAL A 64 11.35 1.88 -18.36
N GLU A 65 12.34 2.75 -18.24
CA GLU A 65 13.07 3.21 -19.42
C GLU A 65 13.65 1.93 -20.04
N GLN A 66 12.85 1.19 -20.81
CA GLN A 66 13.38 0.41 -21.89
C GLN A 66 14.05 1.48 -22.74
N GLN A 67 15.35 1.61 -22.54
CA GLN A 67 16.26 2.14 -23.53
C GLN A 67 15.98 1.33 -24.79
N VAL A 68 14.98 1.73 -25.57
CA VAL A 68 14.84 1.28 -26.94
C VAL A 68 16.01 1.99 -27.62
N PRO A 69 17.11 1.29 -27.94
CA PRO A 69 18.20 1.92 -28.65
C PRO A 69 17.62 2.40 -29.97
N ASP A 70 17.94 3.63 -30.37
CA ASP A 70 17.57 4.12 -31.69
C ASP A 70 18.11 3.11 -32.73
N PRO A 71 17.25 2.52 -33.58
CA PRO A 71 17.70 1.57 -34.58
C PRO A 71 18.59 2.19 -35.67
N ASN A 72 18.84 3.50 -35.63
CA ASN A 72 19.60 4.23 -36.66
C ASN A 72 20.90 4.89 -36.16
N SER A 73 21.60 4.33 -35.16
CA SER A 73 22.98 4.77 -34.83
C SER A 73 24.01 4.35 -35.87
#